data_AF-A0A497TJF3-F1
#
_entry.id   AF-A0A497TJF3-F1
#
_cell.length_a   1.000
_cell.length_b   1.000
_cell.length_c   1.000
_cell.angle_alpha   90.00
_cell.angle_beta   90.00
_cell.angle_gamma   90.00
#
_symmetry.space_group_name_H-M   'P 1'
#
loop_
_entity.id
_entity.type
_entity.pdbx_description
1 polymer ?
#
loop_
_entity_poly.entity_id
_entity_poly.type
_entity_poly.pdbx_seq_one_letter_code
_entity_poly.pdbx_strand_id
1 'polypeptide(L)'
;MDNHFVSAHGGRGMGTSEGTFVVPPGLTIVFFAKDGTTLDNMLAIPLYDDLLVGQEVGVLGKAVRTYNQWDKAPNYKAYGANHLAGGDPVFQGYPTGVYRVGCGAKNPLRAIADGNTKSLEDIIYYDRVGKSRLQGTLYWLCCCSDESPAKIVQKYTPSSVASYRKWRD
;
A
#
# COMPACT_ATOMS: atom_id res chain seq x y z
N MET A 1 14.91 -4.02 -12.18
CA MET A 1 13.49 -4.24 -11.84
C MET A 1 13.13 -3.16 -10.85
N ASP A 2 11.97 -2.54 -10.99
CA ASP A 2 11.57 -1.42 -10.15
C ASP A 2 10.66 -1.89 -9.03
N ASN A 3 10.92 -1.45 -7.80
CA ASN A 3 10.03 -1.72 -6.67
C ASN A 3 8.94 -0.65 -6.60
N HIS A 4 7.77 -1.04 -6.12
CA HIS A 4 6.56 -0.23 -6.17
C HIS A 4 5.80 -0.31 -4.86
N PHE A 5 4.99 0.70 -4.56
CA PHE A 5 4.07 0.65 -3.44
C PHE A 5 2.72 1.25 -3.80
N VAL A 6 1.67 0.77 -3.15
CA VAL A 6 0.30 1.26 -3.33
C VAL A 6 -0.07 2.12 -2.14
N SER A 7 -0.38 3.39 -2.39
CA SER A 7 -1.04 4.25 -1.41
C SER A 7 -2.51 4.37 -1.76
N ALA A 8 -3.40 3.84 -0.93
CA ALA A 8 -4.84 3.90 -1.17
C ALA A 8 -5.60 3.55 0.11
N HIS A 9 -6.93 3.68 0.08
CA HIS A 9 -7.72 2.85 0.98
C HIS A 9 -7.87 1.45 0.45
N GLY A 10 -8.06 0.45 1.30
CA GLY A 10 -8.17 -0.90 0.81
C GLY A 10 -8.08 -1.98 1.86
N GLY A 11 -8.21 -3.20 1.38
CA GLY A 11 -8.21 -4.39 2.19
C GLY A 11 -9.10 -5.46 1.59
N ARG A 12 -9.30 -6.51 2.37
CA ARG A 12 -10.27 -7.57 2.10
C ARG A 12 -11.16 -7.62 3.33
N GLY A 13 -12.40 -7.14 3.21
CA GLY A 13 -13.34 -7.15 4.32
C GLY A 13 -13.64 -8.59 4.74
N MET A 14 -13.81 -8.83 6.04
CA MET A 14 -14.24 -10.13 6.57
C MET A 14 -15.49 -10.62 5.81
N GLY A 15 -15.41 -11.79 5.17
CA GLY A 15 -16.52 -12.38 4.41
C GLY A 15 -16.61 -11.99 2.93
N THR A 16 -15.74 -11.13 2.41
CA THR A 16 -15.69 -10.83 0.97
C THR A 16 -14.84 -11.88 0.22
N SER A 17 -15.50 -12.72 -0.57
CA SER A 17 -14.82 -13.68 -1.46
C SER A 17 -14.44 -13.00 -2.77
N GLU A 18 -13.45 -12.11 -2.73
CA GLU A 18 -12.80 -11.53 -3.92
C GLU A 18 -12.02 -12.59 -4.75
N GLY A 19 -12.06 -13.85 -4.31
CA GLY A 19 -11.31 -14.95 -4.89
C GLY A 19 -9.83 -14.85 -4.56
N THR A 20 -9.04 -15.43 -5.44
CA THR A 20 -7.59 -15.52 -5.31
C THR A 20 -6.97 -15.33 -6.68
N PHE A 21 -5.80 -14.71 -6.73
CA PHE A 21 -5.02 -14.60 -7.93
C PHE A 21 -3.66 -15.28 -7.74
N VAL A 22 -3.00 -15.61 -8.84
CA VAL A 22 -1.64 -16.18 -8.82
C VAL A 22 -0.65 -15.06 -9.06
N VAL A 23 0.32 -14.91 -8.16
CA VAL A 23 1.36 -13.88 -8.29
C VAL A 23 2.19 -14.16 -9.55
N PRO A 24 2.33 -13.21 -10.48
CA PRO A 24 3.07 -13.45 -11.71
C PRO A 24 4.58 -13.62 -11.48
N PRO A 25 5.30 -14.25 -12.44
CA PRO A 25 6.75 -14.38 -12.37
C PRO A 25 7.46 -13.02 -12.32
N GLY A 26 8.54 -12.95 -11.53
CA GLY A 26 9.30 -11.72 -11.32
C GLY A 26 8.61 -10.67 -10.44
N LEU A 27 7.55 -11.05 -9.71
CA LEU A 27 6.88 -10.20 -8.73
C LEU A 27 6.89 -10.86 -7.35
N THR A 28 7.16 -10.05 -6.33
CA THR A 28 6.92 -10.36 -4.92
C THR A 28 5.97 -9.31 -4.35
N ILE A 29 5.05 -9.70 -3.47
CA ILE A 29 4.07 -8.79 -2.87
C ILE A 29 4.21 -8.86 -1.35
N VAL A 30 4.32 -7.70 -0.72
CA VAL A 30 4.53 -7.54 0.71
C VAL A 30 3.33 -6.83 1.33
N PHE A 31 2.72 -7.46 2.33
CA PHE A 31 1.59 -6.94 3.10
C PHE A 31 2.00 -6.61 4.52
N PHE A 32 1.39 -5.54 5.05
CA PHE A 32 1.65 -5.00 6.40
C PHE A 32 0.47 -5.17 7.36
N ALA A 33 -0.61 -5.80 6.88
CA ALA A 33 -1.78 -6.18 7.66
C ALA A 33 -2.12 -7.65 7.38
N LYS A 34 -2.78 -8.31 8.33
CA LYS A 34 -3.31 -9.68 8.12
C LYS A 34 -4.52 -9.61 7.20
N ASP A 35 -4.79 -10.70 6.50
CA ASP A 35 -6.04 -10.84 5.75
C ASP A 35 -7.26 -10.65 6.68
N GLY A 36 -8.31 -10.02 6.18
CA GLY A 36 -9.48 -9.63 6.98
C GLY A 36 -9.28 -8.40 7.88
N THR A 37 -8.09 -7.77 7.86
CA THR A 37 -7.77 -6.58 8.67
C THR A 37 -7.27 -5.43 7.81
N THR A 38 -7.22 -4.23 8.38
CA THR A 38 -6.77 -3.01 7.69
C THR A 38 -5.50 -2.46 8.34
N LEU A 39 -4.62 -1.87 7.52
CA LEU A 39 -3.46 -1.13 8.01
C LEU A 39 -3.94 0.21 8.57
N ASP A 40 -3.50 0.55 9.78
CA ASP A 40 -3.77 1.84 10.40
C ASP A 40 -2.98 2.96 9.68
N ASN A 41 -3.61 4.13 9.49
CA ASN A 41 -2.98 5.25 8.80
C ASN A 41 -1.68 5.72 9.49
N MET A 42 -1.61 5.65 10.82
CA MET A 42 -0.42 6.02 11.61
C MET A 42 0.76 5.07 11.38
N LEU A 43 0.48 3.85 10.93
CA LEU A 43 1.49 2.88 10.49
C LEU A 43 1.82 3.04 9.01
N ALA A 44 0.82 3.34 8.17
CA ALA A 44 1.00 3.46 6.73
C ALA A 44 1.86 4.67 6.34
N ILE A 45 1.66 5.84 6.98
CA ILE A 45 2.38 7.08 6.64
C ILE A 45 3.91 6.94 6.74
N PRO A 46 4.50 6.50 7.86
CA PRO A 46 5.95 6.34 7.95
C PRO A 46 6.50 5.37 6.90
N LEU A 47 5.76 4.30 6.58
CA LEU A 47 6.15 3.35 5.55
C LEU A 47 6.11 3.98 4.14
N TYR A 48 5.15 4.88 3.86
CA TYR A 48 5.15 5.65 2.62
C TYR A 48 6.37 6.55 2.51
N ASP A 49 6.70 7.29 3.57
CA ASP A 49 7.83 8.22 3.57
C ASP A 49 9.16 7.49 3.34
N ASP A 50 9.38 6.37 4.05
CA ASP A 50 10.55 5.52 3.86
C ASP A 50 10.64 5.00 2.42
N LEU A 51 9.54 4.52 1.84
CA LEU A 51 9.51 4.02 0.47
C LEU A 51 9.66 5.14 -0.58
N LEU A 52 9.19 6.35 -0.32
CA LEU A 52 9.38 7.50 -1.21
C LEU A 52 10.86 7.86 -1.38
N VAL A 53 11.67 7.69 -0.34
CA VAL A 53 13.12 7.94 -0.35
C VAL A 53 13.96 6.68 -0.58
N GLY A 54 13.33 5.53 -0.83
CA GLY A 54 14.02 4.28 -1.20
C GLY A 54 14.51 3.42 -0.02
N GLN A 55 14.05 3.67 1.20
CA GLN A 55 14.46 2.92 2.41
C GLN A 55 13.68 1.61 2.60
N GLU A 56 13.94 0.63 1.74
CA GLU A 56 13.19 -0.64 1.74
C GLU A 56 13.51 -1.57 2.92
N VAL A 57 14.75 -1.56 3.42
CA VAL A 57 15.20 -2.49 4.47
C VAL A 57 14.43 -2.30 5.77
N GLY A 58 14.19 -1.04 6.18
CA GLY A 58 13.43 -0.72 7.39
C GLY A 58 11.96 -1.12 7.28
N VAL A 59 11.41 -1.00 6.07
CA VAL A 59 10.03 -1.35 5.73
C VAL A 59 9.83 -2.86 5.78
N LEU A 60 10.70 -3.65 5.16
CA LEU A 60 10.59 -5.12 5.12
C LEU A 60 10.54 -5.77 6.51
N GLY A 61 11.21 -5.18 7.51
CA GLY A 61 11.14 -5.65 8.90
C GLY A 61 9.75 -5.53 9.55
N LYS A 62 8.79 -4.87 8.89
CA LYS A 62 7.39 -4.71 9.32
C LYS A 62 6.41 -5.55 8.51
N ALA A 63 6.89 -6.33 7.54
CA ALA A 63 6.05 -7.20 6.75
C ALA A 63 5.33 -8.23 7.64
N VAL A 64 4.03 -8.37 7.42
CA VAL A 64 3.19 -9.39 8.06
C VAL A 64 3.08 -10.62 7.18
N ARG A 65 3.00 -10.43 5.86
CA ARG A 65 2.87 -11.52 4.90
C ARG A 65 3.58 -11.14 3.60
N THR A 66 4.31 -12.10 3.05
CA THR A 66 4.91 -12.01 1.73
C THR A 66 4.37 -13.12 0.86
N TYR A 67 3.99 -12.79 -0.37
CA TYR A 67 3.66 -13.73 -1.43
C TYR A 67 4.70 -13.58 -2.54
N ASN A 68 5.37 -14.67 -2.88
CA ASN A 68 6.33 -14.73 -3.96
C ASN A 68 5.63 -15.09 -5.27
N GLN A 69 6.36 -14.99 -6.37
CA GLN A 69 5.90 -15.50 -7.66
C GLN A 69 5.33 -16.92 -7.54
N TRP A 70 4.25 -17.17 -8.28
CA TRP A 70 3.47 -18.41 -8.29
C TRP A 70 2.67 -18.73 -7.03
N ASP A 71 2.84 -17.96 -5.96
CA ASP A 71 1.98 -18.10 -4.80
C ASP A 71 0.54 -17.70 -5.15
N LYS A 72 -0.40 -18.37 -4.49
CA LYS A 72 -1.80 -18.00 -4.51
C LYS A 72 -2.07 -16.99 -3.40
N ALA A 73 -2.43 -15.76 -3.77
CA ALA A 73 -2.73 -14.69 -2.85
C ALA A 73 -4.22 -14.31 -2.93
N PRO A 74 -4.84 -13.87 -1.81
CA PRO A 74 -6.17 -13.25 -1.87
C PRO A 74 -6.15 -12.06 -2.82
N ASN A 75 -7.21 -11.87 -3.60
CA ASN A 75 -7.33 -10.67 -4.43
C ASN A 75 -7.87 -9.52 -3.54
N TYR A 76 -7.04 -8.52 -3.27
CA TYR A 76 -7.42 -7.37 -2.43
C TYR A 76 -7.99 -6.24 -3.28
N LYS A 77 -8.72 -5.32 -2.67
CA LYS A 77 -9.18 -4.08 -3.33
C LYS A 77 -8.47 -2.85 -2.79
N ALA A 78 -8.18 -1.93 -3.69
CA ALA A 78 -7.77 -0.57 -3.38
C ALA A 78 -8.82 0.42 -3.89
N TYR A 79 -9.15 1.41 -3.07
CA TYR A 79 -10.14 2.45 -3.30
C TYR A 79 -9.42 3.81 -3.31
N GLY A 80 -9.69 4.59 -4.35
CA GLY A 80 -9.24 5.98 -4.40
C GLY A 80 -10.04 6.82 -3.41
N ALA A 81 -9.35 7.72 -2.71
CA ALA A 81 -9.99 8.52 -1.68
C ALA A 81 -9.37 9.91 -1.56
N ASN A 82 -10.20 10.93 -1.68
CA ASN A 82 -9.78 12.33 -1.63
C ASN A 82 -9.22 12.78 -0.27
N HIS A 83 -9.53 12.10 0.83
CA HIS A 83 -9.07 12.55 2.15
C HIS A 83 -7.59 12.23 2.43
N LEU A 84 -7.02 11.21 1.78
CA LEU A 84 -5.56 11.01 1.72
C LEU A 84 -4.88 12.13 0.88
N ALA A 85 -5.64 12.70 -0.06
CA ALA A 85 -5.20 13.81 -0.92
C ALA A 85 -5.50 15.21 -0.36
N GLY A 86 -6.23 15.37 0.77
CA GLY A 86 -6.67 16.71 1.17
C GLY A 86 -7.62 16.89 2.36
N GLY A 87 -8.09 15.85 3.05
CA GLY A 87 -9.27 15.97 3.93
C GLY A 87 -8.97 16.22 5.42
N ASP A 88 -7.92 15.61 5.95
CA ASP A 88 -7.52 15.75 7.36
C ASP A 88 -6.11 16.38 7.43
N PRO A 89 -5.92 17.53 8.09
CA PRO A 89 -4.62 18.18 8.23
C PRO A 89 -3.50 17.28 8.78
N VAL A 90 -3.86 16.20 9.50
CA VAL A 90 -2.92 15.20 10.04
C VAL A 90 -2.47 14.20 8.97
N PHE A 91 -3.29 13.93 7.95
CA PHE A 91 -3.05 12.90 6.93
C PHE A 91 -2.92 13.47 5.50
N GLN A 92 -2.80 14.79 5.36
CA GLN A 92 -2.71 15.49 4.08
C GLN A 92 -1.39 15.21 3.32
N GLY A 93 -1.51 14.83 2.05
CA GLY A 93 -0.44 15.06 1.06
C GLY A 93 -0.05 13.89 0.17
N TYR A 94 -0.78 12.76 0.18
CA TYR A 94 -0.46 11.62 -0.68
C TYR A 94 -1.68 11.25 -1.55
N PRO A 95 -1.65 11.56 -2.85
CA PRO A 95 -2.64 11.05 -3.79
C PRO A 95 -2.73 9.52 -3.71
N THR A 96 -3.93 8.97 -3.81
CA THR A 96 -4.08 7.53 -3.91
C THR A 96 -3.57 7.04 -5.26
N GLY A 97 -2.73 6.01 -5.27
CA GLY A 97 -2.10 5.50 -6.47
C GLY A 97 -0.98 4.49 -6.26
N VAL A 98 -0.40 4.07 -7.37
CA VAL A 98 0.81 3.25 -7.41
C VAL A 98 2.02 4.15 -7.60
N TYR A 99 3.05 3.95 -6.81
CA TYR A 99 4.29 4.71 -6.80
C TYR A 99 5.47 3.80 -7.10
N ARG A 100 6.55 4.38 -7.65
CA ARG A 100 7.85 3.72 -7.67
C ARG A 100 8.58 4.03 -6.36
N VAL A 101 9.22 3.04 -5.77
CA VAL A 101 10.09 3.22 -4.61
C VAL A 101 11.26 4.14 -4.99
N GLY A 102 11.58 5.11 -4.12
CA GLY A 102 12.64 6.08 -4.36
C GLY A 102 12.28 7.18 -5.36
N CYS A 103 11.00 7.40 -5.68
CA CYS A 103 10.60 8.44 -6.64
C CYS A 103 10.80 9.87 -6.12
N GLY A 104 10.98 10.08 -4.81
CA GLY A 104 11.21 11.38 -4.17
C GLY A 104 10.04 12.37 -4.24
N ALA A 105 9.09 12.16 -5.15
CA ALA A 105 7.90 12.98 -5.34
C ALA A 105 6.65 12.28 -4.82
N LYS A 106 5.73 13.04 -4.25
CA LYS A 106 4.41 12.56 -3.80
C LYS A 106 3.40 12.42 -4.94
N ASN A 107 3.86 12.23 -6.19
CA ASN A 107 2.99 11.99 -7.33
C ASN A 107 3.04 10.51 -7.72
N PRO A 108 1.88 9.84 -7.83
CA PRO A 108 1.87 8.44 -8.20
C PRO A 108 2.24 8.27 -9.67
N LEU A 109 2.89 7.16 -9.98
CA LEU A 109 3.04 6.66 -11.36
C LEU A 109 1.65 6.45 -11.99
N ARG A 110 0.68 6.02 -11.18
CA ARG A 110 -0.73 5.89 -11.57
C ARG A 110 -1.65 6.28 -10.44
N ALA A 111 -2.48 7.30 -10.65
CA ALA A 111 -3.51 7.66 -9.69
C ALA A 111 -4.67 6.65 -9.70
N ILE A 112 -5.20 6.35 -8.52
CA ILE A 112 -6.52 5.73 -8.35
C ILE A 112 -7.44 6.88 -7.97
N ALA A 113 -8.28 7.35 -8.89
CA ALA A 113 -9.14 8.50 -8.63
C ALA A 113 -10.22 8.20 -7.58
N ASP A 114 -10.69 9.24 -6.90
CA ASP A 114 -11.75 9.15 -5.89
C ASP A 114 -12.99 8.41 -6.42
N GLY A 115 -13.59 7.57 -5.57
CA GLY A 115 -14.75 6.75 -5.94
C GLY A 115 -14.44 5.56 -6.86
N ASN A 116 -13.21 5.42 -7.36
CA ASN A 116 -12.80 4.25 -8.14
C ASN A 116 -12.21 3.15 -7.27
N THR A 117 -12.52 1.90 -7.63
CA THR A 117 -11.95 0.70 -7.04
C THR A 117 -11.09 -0.05 -8.07
N LYS A 118 -9.96 -0.59 -7.63
CA LYS A 118 -9.09 -1.48 -8.40
C LYS A 118 -8.80 -2.74 -7.59
N SER A 119 -8.88 -3.91 -8.23
CA SER A 119 -8.36 -5.13 -7.62
C SER A 119 -6.83 -5.13 -7.60
N LEU A 120 -6.23 -5.99 -6.77
CA LEU A 120 -4.79 -6.22 -6.76
C LEU A 120 -4.33 -6.75 -8.12
N GLU A 121 -5.14 -7.57 -8.79
CA GLU A 121 -4.90 -7.99 -10.16
C GLU A 121 -4.88 -6.80 -11.13
N ASP A 122 -5.86 -5.89 -11.08
CA ASP A 122 -5.87 -4.67 -11.91
C ASP A 122 -4.69 -3.73 -11.62
N ILE A 123 -4.23 -3.72 -10.36
CA ILE A 123 -3.04 -2.97 -9.95
C ILE A 123 -1.78 -3.65 -10.46
N ILE A 124 -1.73 -4.96 -10.63
CA ILE A 124 -0.53 -5.62 -11.13
C ILE A 124 -0.45 -5.54 -12.66
N TYR A 125 -1.60 -5.68 -13.33
CA TYR A 125 -1.74 -5.71 -14.78
C TYR A 125 -2.33 -4.40 -15.30
N TYR A 126 -1.48 -3.54 -15.84
CA TYR A 126 -1.87 -2.19 -16.26
C TYR A 126 -2.48 -2.12 -17.66
N ASP A 127 -2.24 -3.16 -18.47
CA ASP A 127 -2.99 -3.39 -19.69
C ASP A 127 -3.79 -4.69 -19.57
N ARG A 128 -4.99 -4.68 -20.14
CA ARG A 128 -5.89 -5.84 -20.17
C ARG A 128 -5.34 -7.03 -20.98
N VAL A 129 -4.20 -6.86 -21.65
CA VAL A 129 -3.57 -7.87 -22.52
C VAL A 129 -2.44 -8.60 -21.78
N GLY A 130 -2.16 -8.25 -20.51
CA GLY A 130 -1.12 -8.87 -19.68
C GLY A 130 0.31 -8.60 -20.17
N LYS A 131 0.52 -7.69 -21.13
CA LYS A 131 1.84 -7.42 -21.73
C LYS A 131 2.68 -6.49 -20.85
N SER A 132 2.03 -5.63 -20.08
CA SER A 132 2.66 -4.67 -19.17
C SER A 132 2.19 -4.91 -17.74
N ARG A 133 3.07 -5.49 -16.92
CA ARG A 133 2.82 -5.76 -15.49
C ARG A 133 3.93 -5.21 -14.61
N LEU A 134 3.66 -5.08 -13.31
CA LEU A 134 4.73 -4.86 -12.35
C LEU A 134 5.73 -6.00 -12.35
N GLN A 135 6.98 -5.63 -12.08
CA GLN A 135 8.04 -6.53 -11.66
C GLN A 135 8.64 -6.02 -10.35
N GLY A 136 9.56 -6.78 -9.75
CA GLY A 136 10.19 -6.43 -8.48
C GLY A 136 9.28 -6.70 -7.29
N THR A 137 9.31 -5.81 -6.30
CA THR A 137 8.48 -5.89 -5.09
C THR A 137 7.33 -4.90 -5.14
N LEU A 138 6.11 -5.35 -4.82
CA LEU A 138 4.94 -4.51 -4.56
C LEU A 138 4.66 -4.46 -3.05
N TYR A 139 4.82 -3.29 -2.45
CA TYR A 139 4.42 -3.02 -1.07
C TYR A 139 2.95 -2.59 -1.01
N TRP A 140 2.09 -3.42 -0.44
CA TRP A 140 0.67 -3.17 -0.28
C TRP A 140 0.40 -2.43 1.02
N LEU A 141 0.34 -1.10 0.95
CA LEU A 141 0.16 -0.21 2.11
C LEU A 141 -1.27 0.31 2.26
N CYS A 142 -2.23 -0.24 1.51
CA CYS A 142 -3.61 0.21 1.56
C CYS A 142 -4.18 0.19 2.98
N CYS A 143 -4.69 1.33 3.44
CA CYS A 143 -5.18 1.56 4.79
C CYS A 143 -6.71 1.71 4.83
N CYS A 144 -7.33 1.88 5.99
CA CYS A 144 -8.75 2.25 6.07
C CYS A 144 -8.92 3.37 7.08
N SER A 145 -9.63 4.43 6.70
CA SER A 145 -9.86 5.58 7.58
C SER A 145 -10.86 5.25 8.68
N ASP A 146 -12.02 4.66 8.41
CA ASP A 146 -12.97 4.28 9.46
C ASP A 146 -13.94 3.15 9.06
N GLU A 147 -14.40 2.40 10.07
CA GLU A 147 -15.43 1.34 10.02
C GLU A 147 -15.07 -0.06 9.47
N SER A 148 -14.10 -0.75 10.09
CA SER A 148 -14.08 -2.21 10.08
C SER A 148 -14.04 -2.77 11.51
N PRO A 149 -14.86 -3.79 11.86
CA PRO A 149 -15.03 -4.27 13.24
C PRO A 149 -13.79 -4.97 13.84
N ALA A 150 -12.69 -5.11 13.09
CA ALA A 150 -11.43 -5.65 13.59
C ALA A 150 -10.24 -4.74 13.20
N LYS A 151 -10.09 -3.59 13.86
CA LYS A 151 -8.87 -2.76 13.79
C LYS A 151 -7.75 -3.51 14.53
N ILE A 152 -6.69 -3.93 13.84
CA ILE A 152 -5.42 -4.25 14.53
C ILE A 152 -4.74 -2.90 14.82
N VAL A 153 -4.92 -2.40 16.04
CA VAL A 153 -4.08 -1.31 16.55
C VAL A 153 -2.75 -1.92 16.98
N GLN A 154 -1.85 -2.15 16.02
CA GLN A 154 -0.47 -2.43 16.36
C GLN A 154 0.17 -1.09 16.76
N LYS A 155 0.25 -0.83 18.07
CA LYS A 155 0.87 0.41 18.58
C LYS A 155 2.31 0.53 18.06
N TYR A 156 2.54 1.55 17.25
CA TYR A 156 3.86 1.93 16.81
C TYR A 156 4.53 2.83 17.85
N THR A 157 5.78 2.52 18.18
CA THR A 157 6.69 3.49 18.77
C THR A 157 7.73 3.80 17.68
N PRO A 158 7.73 5.01 17.10
CA PRO A 158 8.74 5.40 16.13
C PRO A 158 10.13 5.22 16.73
N SER A 159 11.05 4.59 15.98
CA SER A 159 12.46 4.46 16.35
C SER A 159 13.15 5.82 16.54
N SER A 160 12.52 6.91 16.10
CA SER A 160 12.78 8.23 16.67
C SER A 160 11.59 9.16 16.43
N VAL A 161 10.85 9.50 17.50
CA VAL A 161 9.95 10.67 17.51
C VAL A 161 10.75 11.96 17.19
N ALA A 162 12.08 11.92 17.36
CA ALA A 162 12.99 13.02 17.05
C ALA A 162 13.21 13.28 15.56
N SER A 163 13.07 12.29 14.66
CA SER A 163 13.25 12.54 13.22
C SER A 163 12.02 13.16 12.56
N TYR A 164 10.81 12.90 13.09
CA TYR A 164 9.56 13.48 12.55
C TYR A 164 9.46 14.99 12.79
N ARG A 165 10.05 15.52 13.87
CA ARG A 165 10.13 16.96 14.12
C ARG A 165 11.25 17.66 13.36
N LYS A 166 12.32 16.94 12.99
CA LYS A 166 13.50 17.53 12.36
C LYS A 166 13.33 17.93 10.89
N TRP A 167 12.26 17.48 10.24
CA TRP A 167 11.94 17.87 8.85
C TRP A 167 10.90 18.98 8.77
N ARG A 168 10.46 19.51 9.92
CA ARG A 168 9.37 20.49 10.01
C ARG A 168 9.81 21.88 10.48
N ASP A 169 11.11 22.05 10.76
CA ASP A 169 11.76 23.34 11.02
C ASP A 169 12.62 23.74 9.82
#